data_AF-A0A7Z1N0A8-F1
#
_entry.id   AF-A0A7Z1N0A8-F1
#
_cell.length_a   1.000
_cell.length_b   1.000
_cell.length_c   1.000
_cell.angle_alpha   90.00
_cell.angle_beta   90.00
_cell.angle_gamma   90.00
#
_symmetry.space_group_name_H-M   'P 1'
#
loop_
_entity.id
_entity.type
_entity.pdbx_description
1 polymer ?
#
loop_
_entity_poly.entity_id
_entity_poly.type
_entity_poly.pdbx_seq_one_letter_code
_entity_poly.pdbx_strand_id
1 'polypeptide(L)'
;SNSAPLIYKTLSALYHNFDGFGLNIFDNHQAFNAMHLYDKNGFKTTLGLILEKFIEYVSKPKYENSYYSIFDIENYYCLVIYDWRVIESETIMSNFEDSQVYINFKNNVLNDKYLIIIETLDENSGNINHLISKELRDKYEWNPSLLSKIDNYLKPAIEIKEHNFSNNSLNINVTFNALYIIKIGKK
;
A
#
# COMPACT_ATOMS: atom_id res chain seq x y z
N SER A 1 -9.97 4.63 -14.13
CA SER A 1 -8.89 4.92 -13.16
C SER A 1 -8.26 3.60 -12.75
N ASN A 2 -6.97 3.39 -13.01
CA ASN A 2 -6.27 2.22 -12.48
C ASN A 2 -6.00 2.50 -11.01
N SER A 3 -6.73 1.84 -10.11
CA SER A 3 -6.52 2.06 -8.69
C SER A 3 -5.13 1.50 -8.29
N ALA A 4 -4.46 2.14 -7.32
CA ALA A 4 -3.05 1.92 -7.05
C ALA A 4 -2.69 0.53 -6.45
N PRO A 5 -3.42 -0.05 -5.47
CA PRO A 5 -3.13 -1.44 -5.07
C PRO A 5 -3.38 -2.60 -6.08
N LEU A 6 -4.15 -2.47 -7.17
CA LEU A 6 -4.19 -3.47 -8.28
C LEU A 6 -2.94 -3.39 -9.10
N ILE A 7 -2.36 -2.19 -9.20
CA ILE A 7 -1.06 -2.04 -9.81
C ILE A 7 -0.03 -2.80 -8.95
N TYR A 8 -0.07 -2.70 -7.61
CA TYR A 8 0.77 -3.56 -6.75
C TYR A 8 0.59 -5.05 -7.04
N LYS A 9 -0.66 -5.54 -7.07
CA LYS A 9 -0.96 -6.95 -7.38
C LYS A 9 -0.43 -7.36 -8.75
N THR A 10 -0.63 -6.51 -9.76
CA THR A 10 -0.19 -6.75 -11.13
C THR A 10 1.34 -6.80 -11.21
N LEU A 11 2.02 -5.83 -10.58
CA LEU A 11 3.49 -5.78 -10.50
C LEU A 11 4.05 -7.00 -9.78
N SER A 12 3.42 -7.42 -8.68
CA SER A 12 3.76 -8.64 -7.95
C SER A 12 3.64 -9.86 -8.84
N ALA A 13 2.50 -10.06 -9.50
CA ALA A 13 2.31 -11.19 -10.40
C ALA A 13 3.33 -11.21 -11.55
N LEU A 14 3.63 -10.05 -12.15
CA LEU A 14 4.63 -9.95 -13.22
C LEU A 14 6.04 -10.28 -12.75
N TYR A 15 6.46 -9.85 -11.55
CA TYR A 15 7.78 -10.19 -11.02
C TYR A 15 7.99 -11.69 -10.85
N HIS A 16 6.95 -12.40 -10.38
CA HIS A 16 7.10 -13.82 -10.00
C HIS A 16 7.01 -14.78 -11.18
N ASN A 17 6.33 -14.38 -12.26
CA ASN A 17 6.09 -15.26 -13.41
C ASN A 17 7.05 -15.03 -14.58
N PHE A 18 7.94 -14.04 -14.49
CA PHE A 18 8.85 -13.68 -15.57
C PHE A 18 10.28 -13.48 -15.02
N ASP A 19 11.30 -13.95 -15.75
CA ASP A 19 12.74 -13.77 -15.43
C ASP A 19 13.19 -12.30 -15.45
N GLY A 20 12.29 -11.41 -15.87
CA GLY A 20 12.41 -9.96 -15.81
C GLY A 20 11.21 -9.33 -16.51
N PHE A 21 10.68 -8.26 -15.92
CA PHE A 21 9.73 -7.38 -16.61
C PHE A 21 10.24 -5.95 -16.49
N GLY A 22 10.38 -5.27 -17.64
CA GLY A 22 10.62 -3.84 -17.68
C GLY A 22 9.29 -3.12 -17.69
N LEU A 23 8.94 -2.43 -16.60
CA LEU A 23 7.78 -1.54 -16.62
C LEU A 23 8.26 -0.13 -16.97
N ASN A 24 7.99 0.30 -18.20
CA ASN A 24 8.18 1.70 -18.55
C ASN A 24 7.04 2.52 -17.92
N ILE A 25 7.26 2.98 -16.70
CA ILE A 25 6.39 3.96 -16.08
C ILE A 25 6.82 5.32 -16.60
N PHE A 26 6.19 5.75 -17.70
CA PHE A 26 6.47 7.05 -18.29
C PHE A 26 5.74 8.13 -17.52
N ASP A 27 6.47 9.20 -17.16
CA ASP A 27 5.84 10.44 -16.77
C ASP A 27 5.47 11.24 -18.03
N ASN A 28 4.33 10.90 -18.64
CA ASN A 28 3.80 11.61 -19.80
C ASN A 28 2.42 12.18 -19.49
N HIS A 29 2.39 13.42 -19.00
CA HIS A 29 1.16 14.11 -18.60
C HIS A 29 0.17 14.38 -19.74
N GLN A 30 0.51 14.05 -20.99
CA GLN A 30 -0.35 14.22 -22.17
C GLN A 30 -1.02 12.92 -22.63
N ALA A 31 -0.66 11.77 -22.07
CA ALA A 31 -1.24 10.48 -22.43
C ALA A 31 -2.44 10.13 -21.52
N PHE A 32 -3.61 9.95 -22.13
CA PHE A 32 -4.91 9.71 -21.45
C PHE A 32 -4.96 8.46 -20.54
N ASN A 33 -3.96 7.56 -20.60
CA ASN A 33 -3.90 6.33 -19.79
C ASN A 33 -2.52 6.11 -19.13
N ALA A 34 -1.69 7.15 -18.97
CA ALA A 34 -0.41 7.00 -18.29
C ALA A 34 -0.58 6.83 -16.77
N MET A 35 0.23 5.95 -16.19
CA MET A 35 0.37 5.81 -14.73
C MET A 35 1.49 6.72 -14.25
N HIS A 36 1.18 7.62 -13.33
CA HIS A 36 2.09 8.67 -12.89
C HIS A 36 2.65 8.37 -11.49
N LEU A 37 3.97 8.27 -11.35
CA LEU A 37 4.65 8.21 -10.04
C LEU A 37 4.75 9.58 -9.39
N TYR A 38 4.84 10.61 -10.22
CA TYR A 38 4.83 12.02 -9.86
C TYR A 38 3.75 12.72 -10.68
N ASP A 39 3.07 13.70 -10.11
CA ASP A 39 2.17 14.54 -10.86
C ASP A 39 2.92 15.61 -11.69
N LYS A 40 2.18 16.39 -12.49
CA LYS A 40 2.73 17.43 -13.36
C LYS A 40 3.54 18.52 -12.65
N ASN A 41 3.37 18.65 -11.34
CA ASN A 41 4.05 19.65 -10.51
C ASN A 41 5.22 19.02 -9.72
N GLY A 42 5.53 17.74 -9.96
CA GLY A 42 6.63 17.02 -9.33
C GLY A 42 6.32 16.39 -7.97
N PHE A 43 5.05 16.34 -7.56
CA PHE A 43 4.67 15.67 -6.30
C PHE A 43 4.53 14.18 -6.49
N LYS A 44 5.09 13.39 -5.58
CA LYS A 44 4.89 11.94 -5.57
C LYS A 44 3.40 11.60 -5.40
N THR A 45 2.92 10.63 -6.17
CA THR A 45 1.54 10.12 -6.09
C THR A 45 1.45 8.95 -5.10
N THR A 46 0.22 8.57 -4.72
CA THR A 46 -0.02 7.33 -3.95
C THR A 46 0.53 6.10 -4.67
N LEU A 47 0.48 6.08 -6.01
CA LEU A 47 1.11 5.02 -6.80
C LEU A 47 2.63 5.01 -6.63
N GLY A 48 3.27 6.19 -6.61
CA GLY A 48 4.70 6.32 -6.31
C GLY A 48 5.07 5.68 -4.96
N LEU A 49 4.30 5.97 -3.90
CA LEU A 49 4.50 5.36 -2.58
C LEU A 49 4.30 3.84 -2.58
N ILE A 50 3.28 3.35 -3.28
CA ILE A 50 3.02 1.91 -3.40
C ILE A 50 4.16 1.21 -4.13
N LEU A 51 4.72 1.83 -5.18
CA LEU A 51 5.86 1.28 -5.90
C LEU A 51 7.11 1.23 -5.03
N GLU A 52 7.36 2.24 -4.20
CA GLU A 52 8.46 2.22 -3.23
C GLU A 52 8.32 1.05 -2.25
N LYS A 53 7.11 0.82 -1.72
CA LYS A 53 6.81 -0.34 -0.87
C LYS A 53 6.92 -1.66 -1.59
N PHE A 54 6.52 -1.71 -2.86
CA PHE A 54 6.71 -2.89 -3.70
C PHE A 54 8.19 -3.26 -3.83
N ILE A 55 9.04 -2.30 -4.17
CA ILE A 55 10.48 -2.52 -4.32
C ILE A 55 11.11 -3.00 -3.00
N GLU A 56 10.64 -2.52 -1.84
CA GLU A 56 11.10 -2.97 -0.52
C GLU A 56 10.91 -4.48 -0.29
N TYR A 57 9.77 -5.03 -0.72
CA TYR A 57 9.38 -6.41 -0.41
C TYR A 57 9.53 -7.40 -1.56
N VAL A 58 9.57 -6.96 -2.82
CA VAL A 58 9.47 -7.83 -4.00
C VAL A 58 10.54 -8.91 -4.07
N SER A 59 11.77 -8.62 -3.61
CA SER A 59 12.90 -9.56 -3.63
C SER A 59 12.97 -10.47 -2.40
N LYS A 60 12.03 -10.34 -1.45
CA LYS A 60 12.06 -11.08 -0.19
C LYS A 60 11.34 -12.42 -0.32
N PRO A 61 11.81 -13.49 0.35
CA PRO A 61 11.10 -14.77 0.38
C PRO A 61 9.67 -14.58 0.88
N LYS A 62 8.70 -15.11 0.13
CA LYS A 62 7.28 -14.91 0.46
C LYS A 62 6.39 -16.10 0.14
N TYR A 63 5.25 -16.12 0.81
CA TYR A 63 4.06 -16.85 0.42
C TYR A 63 3.04 -15.87 -0.14
N GLU A 64 2.47 -16.16 -1.31
CA GLU A 64 1.48 -15.29 -1.96
C GLU A 64 0.19 -16.04 -2.26
N ASN A 65 -0.94 -15.35 -2.07
CA ASN A 65 -2.26 -15.76 -2.50
C ASN A 65 -2.96 -14.54 -3.16
N SER A 66 -4.12 -14.76 -3.77
CA SER A 66 -4.93 -13.77 -4.51
C SER A 66 -5.27 -12.48 -3.75
N TYR A 67 -5.14 -12.46 -2.42
CA TYR A 67 -5.58 -11.36 -1.54
C TYR A 67 -4.51 -10.85 -0.57
N TYR A 68 -3.40 -11.58 -0.39
CA TYR A 68 -2.34 -11.18 0.54
C TYR A 68 -1.00 -11.82 0.18
N SER A 69 0.07 -11.20 0.66
CA SER A 69 1.43 -11.75 0.65
C SER A 69 2.00 -11.77 2.07
N ILE A 70 2.73 -12.82 2.41
CA ILE A 70 3.44 -12.96 3.68
C ILE A 70 4.93 -13.03 3.38
N PHE A 71 5.71 -12.13 3.95
CA PHE A 71 7.16 -12.10 3.80
C PHE A 71 7.84 -12.44 5.13
N ASP A 72 8.90 -13.24 5.04
CA ASP A 72 9.71 -13.60 6.19
C ASP A 72 10.95 -12.69 6.25
N ILE A 73 10.90 -11.66 7.10
CA ILE A 73 11.97 -10.68 7.27
C ILE A 73 12.69 -10.97 8.59
N GLU A 74 14.01 -10.71 8.66
CA GLU A 74 14.87 -11.06 9.80
C GLU A 74 14.23 -10.75 11.17
N ASN A 75 13.70 -9.54 11.34
CA ASN A 75 13.18 -9.06 12.63
C ASN A 75 11.64 -9.04 12.73
N TYR A 76 10.90 -9.39 11.68
CA TYR A 76 9.44 -9.37 11.70
C TYR A 76 8.82 -10.26 10.61
N TYR A 77 7.62 -10.76 10.86
CA TYR A 77 6.75 -11.28 9.80
C TYR A 77 6.01 -10.09 9.16
N CYS A 78 6.03 -9.99 7.84
CA CYS A 78 5.32 -8.93 7.11
C CYS A 78 4.11 -9.51 6.39
N LEU A 79 2.93 -8.93 6.58
CA LEU A 79 1.73 -9.25 5.82
C LEU A 79 1.34 -8.03 5.01
N VAL A 80 1.25 -8.19 3.69
CA VAL A 80 0.75 -7.18 2.77
C VAL A 80 -0.65 -7.59 2.34
N ILE A 81 -1.64 -6.78 2.67
CA ILE A 81 -3.07 -7.04 2.44
C ILE A 81 -3.64 -5.88 1.62
N TYR A 82 -4.48 -6.20 0.65
CA TYR A 82 -5.15 -5.22 -0.20
C TYR A 82 -6.60 -5.64 -0.45
N ASP A 83 -7.55 -4.71 -0.32
CA ASP A 83 -8.94 -4.91 -0.75
C ASP A 83 -9.15 -4.23 -2.10
N TRP A 84 -9.37 -5.05 -3.13
CA TRP A 84 -9.60 -4.59 -4.49
C TRP A 84 -11.02 -4.89 -4.95
N ARG A 85 -11.78 -3.85 -5.28
CA ARG A 85 -13.08 -4.02 -5.94
C ARG A 85 -13.09 -3.22 -7.23
N VAL A 86 -13.24 -3.91 -8.36
CA VAL A 86 -13.44 -3.28 -9.65
C VAL A 86 -14.91 -2.81 -9.67
N ILE A 87 -15.12 -1.50 -9.64
CA ILE A 87 -16.46 -0.95 -9.82
C ILE A 87 -16.72 -0.93 -11.34
N GLU A 88 -17.51 -1.90 -11.81
CA GLU A 88 -18.04 -1.84 -13.17
C GLU A 88 -19.08 -0.70 -13.24
N SER A 89 -18.95 0.14 -14.27
CA SER A 89 -19.47 1.50 -14.40
C SER A 89 -20.99 1.67 -14.34
N GLU A 90 -21.76 0.64 -14.02
CA GLU A 90 -23.23 0.68 -13.96
C GLU A 90 -23.81 0.33 -12.58
N THR A 91 -22.98 -0.07 -11.61
CA THR A 91 -23.46 -0.26 -10.24
C THR A 91 -23.31 1.02 -9.44
N ILE A 92 -24.46 1.55 -8.99
CA ILE A 92 -24.59 2.58 -7.96
C ILE A 92 -23.47 2.40 -6.93
N MET A 93 -22.77 3.49 -6.58
CA MET A 93 -21.83 3.52 -5.45
C MET A 93 -22.56 2.95 -4.22
N SER A 94 -22.44 1.65 -4.02
CA SER A 94 -22.98 1.00 -2.85
C SER A 94 -22.02 1.33 -1.71
N ASN A 95 -22.57 1.55 -0.52
CA ASN A 95 -21.77 1.62 0.69
C ASN A 95 -21.15 0.23 0.90
N PHE A 96 -20.02 -0.01 0.27
CA PHE A 96 -19.25 -1.22 0.41
C PHE A 96 -18.72 -1.28 1.84
N GLU A 97 -19.10 -2.31 2.59
CA GLU A 97 -18.54 -2.55 3.92
C GLU A 97 -17.06 -2.96 3.81
N ASP A 98 -16.29 -2.57 4.83
CA ASP A 98 -14.88 -2.96 4.97
C ASP A 98 -14.73 -4.47 5.04
N SER A 99 -13.64 -4.98 4.47
CA SER A 99 -13.29 -6.39 4.61
C SER A 99 -12.68 -6.66 5.98
N GLN A 100 -13.26 -7.58 6.74
CA GLN A 100 -12.70 -8.02 8.01
C GLN A 100 -11.66 -9.13 7.80
N VAL A 101 -10.43 -8.88 8.23
CA VAL A 101 -9.33 -9.85 8.16
C VAL A 101 -8.90 -10.26 9.56
N TYR A 102 -8.82 -11.57 9.77
CA TYR A 102 -8.44 -12.20 11.03
C TYR A 102 -7.10 -12.90 10.87
N ILE A 103 -6.08 -12.47 11.61
CA ILE A 103 -4.71 -12.99 11.52
C ILE A 103 -4.38 -13.77 12.79
N ASN A 104 -3.86 -14.99 12.62
CA ASN A 104 -3.40 -15.88 13.69
C ASN A 104 -2.19 -16.69 13.23
N PHE A 105 -1.34 -17.09 14.18
CA PHE A 105 -0.32 -18.11 13.92
C PHE A 105 -0.97 -19.48 13.84
N LYS A 106 -0.50 -20.30 12.87
CA LYS A 106 -0.93 -21.70 12.75
C LYS A 106 -0.41 -22.57 13.90
N ASN A 107 0.80 -22.26 14.40
CA ASN A 107 1.45 -23.03 15.45
C ASN A 107 1.23 -22.35 16.80
N ASN A 108 0.58 -23.05 17.72
CA ASN A 108 0.29 -22.56 19.07
C ASN A 108 1.55 -22.17 19.86
N VAL A 109 2.72 -22.71 19.52
CA VAL A 109 4.00 -22.33 20.14
C VAL A 109 4.35 -20.85 19.87
N LEU A 110 3.80 -20.26 18.81
CA LEU A 110 3.95 -18.84 18.47
C LEU A 110 2.82 -17.98 19.06
N ASN A 111 1.91 -18.53 19.87
CA ASN A 111 0.83 -17.74 20.46
C ASN A 111 1.36 -17.02 21.71
N ASP A 112 1.72 -15.76 21.53
CA ASP A 112 2.25 -14.89 22.57
C ASP A 112 1.89 -13.43 22.26
N LYS A 113 2.35 -12.51 23.09
CA LYS A 113 2.30 -11.06 22.87
C LYS A 113 3.42 -10.61 21.92
N TYR A 114 3.04 -9.82 20.93
CA TYR A 114 3.93 -9.24 19.92
C TYR A 114 3.71 -7.75 19.73
N LEU A 115 4.76 -7.05 19.32
CA LEU A 115 4.66 -5.70 18.78
C LEU A 115 4.15 -5.77 17.34
N ILE A 116 3.09 -5.03 17.06
CA ILE A 116 2.45 -4.91 15.75
C ILE A 116 2.62 -3.47 15.25
N ILE A 117 3.08 -3.33 14.02
CA ILE A 117 3.12 -2.06 13.29
C ILE A 117 2.28 -2.22 12.04
N ILE A 118 1.30 -1.33 11.83
CA ILE A 118 0.43 -1.34 10.66
C ILE A 118 0.66 -0.05 9.90
N GLU A 119 1.08 -0.16 8.64
CA GLU A 119 1.17 0.95 7.70
C GLU A 119 -0.02 0.89 6.75
N THR A 120 -0.75 2.00 6.61
CA THR A 120 -1.92 2.10 5.73
C THR A 120 -1.68 3.16 4.65
N LEU A 121 -1.82 2.75 3.39
CA LEU A 121 -1.93 3.64 2.23
C LEU A 121 -3.35 3.53 1.69
N ASP A 122 -4.10 4.62 1.72
CA ASP A 122 -5.48 4.69 1.28
C ASP A 122 -5.78 6.06 0.65
N GLU A 123 -7.05 6.41 0.50
CA GLU A 123 -7.43 7.71 -0.04
C GLU A 123 -6.99 8.88 0.85
N ASN A 124 -6.85 8.68 2.17
CA ASN A 124 -6.52 9.75 3.12
C ASN A 124 -5.03 9.79 3.45
N SER A 125 -4.37 8.63 3.48
CA SER A 125 -3.02 8.41 3.98
C SER A 125 -2.09 8.04 2.83
N GLY A 126 -1.03 8.82 2.63
CA GLY A 126 -0.19 8.68 1.44
C GLY A 126 -0.86 9.22 0.17
N ASN A 127 -1.78 10.17 0.31
CA ASN A 127 -2.39 10.90 -0.79
C ASN A 127 -2.07 12.39 -0.70
N ILE A 128 -1.35 12.90 -1.71
CA ILE A 128 -0.92 14.30 -1.74
C ILE A 128 -2.10 15.28 -1.68
N ASN A 129 -3.29 14.91 -2.16
CA ASN A 129 -4.46 15.79 -2.14
C ASN A 129 -4.95 16.13 -0.72
N HIS A 130 -4.65 15.29 0.27
CA HIS A 130 -4.98 15.53 1.68
C HIS A 130 -3.91 16.35 2.41
N LEU A 131 -2.71 16.45 1.85
CA LEU A 131 -1.65 17.31 2.36
C LEU A 131 -1.68 18.70 1.69
N ILE A 132 -1.79 18.73 0.37
CA ILE A 132 -1.89 19.94 -0.45
C ILE A 132 -2.93 19.71 -1.55
N SER A 133 -4.00 20.49 -1.50
CA SER A 133 -5.08 20.40 -2.49
C SER A 133 -4.56 20.64 -3.91
N LYS A 134 -5.22 20.01 -4.89
CA LYS A 134 -4.90 20.18 -6.31
C LYS A 134 -4.88 21.66 -6.74
N GLU A 135 -5.81 22.46 -6.23
CA GLU A 135 -5.92 23.88 -6.54
C GLU A 135 -4.67 24.67 -6.10
N LEU A 136 -4.15 24.39 -4.90
CA LEU A 136 -2.92 25.01 -4.43
C LEU A 136 -1.73 24.52 -5.26
N ARG A 137 -1.65 23.22 -5.55
CA ARG A 137 -0.58 22.67 -6.40
C ARG A 137 -0.56 23.29 -7.79
N ASP A 138 -1.71 23.59 -8.36
CA ASP A 138 -1.82 24.19 -9.69
C ASP A 138 -1.60 25.72 -9.69
N LYS A 139 -1.67 26.37 -8.53
CA LYS A 139 -1.53 27.84 -8.38
C LYS A 139 -0.10 28.30 -8.14
N TYR A 140 0.71 27.49 -7.46
CA TYR A 140 2.06 27.87 -7.04
C TYR A 140 3.13 27.22 -7.91
N GLU A 141 4.26 27.91 -8.06
CA GLU A 141 5.48 27.31 -8.59
C GLU A 141 6.19 26.51 -7.49
N TRP A 142 6.59 25.29 -7.83
CA TRP A 142 7.22 24.36 -6.89
C TRP A 142 8.68 24.19 -7.24
N ASN A 143 9.57 24.58 -6.31
CA ASN A 143 11.00 24.31 -6.48
C ASN A 143 11.37 22.93 -5.88
N PRO A 144 12.45 22.30 -6.37
CA PRO A 144 12.84 20.95 -5.93
C PRO A 144 13.09 20.80 -4.43
N SER A 145 13.61 21.85 -3.76
CA SER A 145 13.88 21.82 -2.32
C SER A 145 12.59 21.75 -1.50
N LEU A 146 11.55 22.48 -1.92
CA LEU A 146 10.24 22.44 -1.29
C LEU A 146 9.53 21.11 -1.54
N LEU A 147 9.60 20.58 -2.77
CA LEU A 147 9.05 19.27 -3.11
C LEU A 147 9.65 18.17 -2.23
N SER A 148 10.98 18.15 -2.10
CA SER A 148 11.68 17.18 -1.23
C SER A 148 11.27 17.28 0.25
N LYS A 149 11.00 18.50 0.74
CA LYS A 149 10.47 18.67 2.10
C LYS A 149 9.07 18.09 2.24
N ILE A 150 8.20 18.31 1.26
CA ILE A 150 6.82 17.83 1.26
C ILE A 150 6.77 16.31 1.16
N ASP A 151 7.66 15.69 0.38
CA ASP A 151 7.80 14.24 0.28
C ASP A 151 8.05 13.56 1.64
N ASN A 152 8.71 14.24 2.60
CA ASN A 152 8.91 13.69 3.94
C ASN A 152 7.62 13.55 4.77
N TYR A 153 6.55 14.26 4.38
CA TYR A 153 5.24 14.23 5.02
C TYR A 153 4.26 13.34 4.26
N LEU A 154 4.53 13.03 2.99
CA LEU A 154 3.73 12.09 2.21
C LEU A 154 4.09 10.65 2.61
N LYS A 155 3.47 10.16 3.68
CA LYS A 155 3.73 8.85 4.27
C LYS A 155 2.43 8.07 4.51
N PRO A 156 2.51 6.73 4.62
CA PRO A 156 1.39 5.95 5.14
C PRO A 156 1.02 6.41 6.55
N ALA A 157 -0.23 6.19 6.93
CA ALA A 157 -0.63 6.24 8.33
C ALA A 157 0.02 5.06 9.07
N ILE A 158 0.48 5.29 10.29
CA ILE A 158 1.17 4.28 11.09
C ILE A 158 0.42 4.08 12.41
N GLU A 159 -0.01 2.85 12.66
CA GLU A 159 -0.52 2.39 13.96
C GLU A 159 0.51 1.46 14.59
N ILE A 160 0.83 1.66 15.86
CA ILE A 160 1.74 0.80 16.64
C ILE A 160 0.99 0.31 17.87
N LYS A 161 0.91 -1.00 18.06
CA LYS A 161 0.24 -1.62 19.20
C LYS A 161 0.88 -2.92 19.63
N GLU A 162 0.60 -3.35 20.84
CA GLU A 162 0.84 -4.73 21.26
C GLU A 162 -0.41 -5.58 21.01
N HIS A 163 -0.23 -6.81 20.54
CA HIS A 163 -1.32 -7.79 20.39
C HIS A 163 -0.93 -9.12 21.00
N ASN A 164 -1.86 -9.77 21.72
CA ASN A 164 -1.64 -11.08 22.31
C ASN A 164 -2.43 -12.17 21.55
N PHE A 165 -1.72 -12.95 20.73
CA PHE A 165 -2.32 -14.05 19.94
C PHE A 165 -2.76 -15.24 20.80
N SER A 166 -2.39 -15.30 22.09
CA SER A 166 -2.97 -16.29 23.02
C SER A 166 -4.44 -16.01 23.35
N ASN A 167 -4.91 -14.77 23.19
CA ASN A 167 -6.26 -14.37 23.57
C ASN A 167 -7.23 -14.45 22.38
N ASN A 168 -6.82 -13.90 21.23
CA ASN A 168 -7.64 -13.79 20.03
C ASN A 168 -6.80 -13.48 18.78
N SER A 169 -7.46 -13.55 17.61
CA SER A 169 -6.91 -13.07 16.35
C SER A 169 -6.66 -11.57 16.37
N LEU A 170 -5.64 -11.16 15.62
CA LEU A 170 -5.48 -9.76 15.23
C LEU A 170 -6.53 -9.46 14.16
N ASN A 171 -7.46 -8.58 14.49
CA ASN A 171 -8.56 -8.19 13.61
C ASN A 171 -8.22 -6.86 12.94
N ILE A 172 -8.33 -6.83 11.61
CA ILE A 172 -8.06 -5.66 10.79
C ILE A 172 -9.25 -5.42 9.88
N ASN A 173 -9.79 -4.20 9.91
CA ASN A 173 -10.77 -3.74 8.95
C ASN A 173 -10.02 -3.10 7.78
N VAL A 174 -10.03 -3.78 6.64
CA VAL A 174 -9.38 -3.33 5.42
C VAL A 174 -10.38 -2.50 4.63
N THR A 175 -10.12 -1.20 4.53
CA THR A 175 -10.96 -0.27 3.79
C THR A 175 -10.81 -0.44 2.28
N PHE A 176 -11.81 0.01 1.54
CA PHE A 176 -11.82 -0.03 0.09
C PHE A 176 -10.64 0.73 -0.53
N ASN A 177 -10.00 0.16 -1.55
CA ASN A 177 -8.86 0.73 -2.27
C ASN A 177 -7.63 1.05 -1.40
N ALA A 178 -7.45 0.33 -0.30
CA ALA A 178 -6.32 0.50 0.60
C ALA A 178 -5.29 -0.64 0.50
N LEU A 179 -4.04 -0.30 0.80
CA LEU A 179 -2.93 -1.22 1.02
C LEU A 179 -2.52 -1.16 2.48
N TYR A 180 -2.54 -2.31 3.14
CA TYR A 180 -2.09 -2.48 4.51
C TYR A 180 -0.80 -3.30 4.53
N ILE A 181 0.20 -2.82 5.26
CA ILE A 181 1.47 -3.51 5.50
C ILE A 181 1.58 -3.70 7.00
N ILE A 182 1.41 -4.94 7.45
CA ILE A 182 1.37 -5.33 8.85
C ILE A 182 2.68 -6.03 9.20
N LYS A 183 3.42 -5.48 10.14
CA LYS A 183 4.69 -6.03 10.64
C LYS A 183 4.45 -6.57 12.04
N ILE A 184 4.68 -7.87 12.22
CA ILE A 184 4.60 -8.57 13.50
C ILE A 184 6.03 -8.85 13.93
N GLY A 185 6.53 -8.15 14.95
CA GLY A 185 7.91 -8.29 15.42
C GLY A 185 8.23 -9.74 15.79
N LYS A 186 9.41 -10.23 15.43
CA LYS A 186 9.85 -11.56 15.90
C LYS A 186 10.44 -11.46 17.31
N LYS A 187 10.40 -12.58 18.02
CA LYS A 187 11.06 -12.74 19.32
C LYS A 187 12.41 -13.41 19.14
#